data_AF-A0A2C9KU58-F1
#
_entry.id   AF-A0A2C9KU58-F1
#
_cell.length_a   1.000
_cell.length_b   1.000
_cell.length_c   1.000
_cell.angle_alpha   90.00
_cell.angle_beta   90.00
_cell.angle_gamma   90.00
#
_symmetry.space_group_name_H-M   'P 1'
#
loop_
_entity.id
_entity.type
_entity.pdbx_description
1 polymer ?
#
loop_
_entity_poly.entity_id
_entity_poly.type
_entity_poly.pdbx_seq_one_letter_code
_entity_poly.pdbx_strand_id
1 'polypeptide(L)'
;MNYPSDIDLLLIGKTGNGKSATGNSILQCKAFKSVSSTQSVTSDIQFGMCESQGRIIKVVDGPGIGDTRMNSDKAVNLVKSSLEYAIGLNPRGYHALLVVVKYGCRFTEEEQDTIKFLKALFGKTFIQDYGILVMTNGDSFDSEPDRSHTTFKGWCKEQTGPFADMIKECKGRIVLFDNRTQDKGSCVPGAL
;
A
#
# COMPACT_ATOMS: atom_id res chain seq x y z
N MET A 1 -31.71 -6.03 9.06
CA MET A 1 -31.09 -5.22 8.00
C MET A 1 -29.66 -5.70 7.83
N ASN A 2 -29.25 -6.10 6.62
CA ASN A 2 -27.85 -6.47 6.35
C ASN A 2 -27.06 -5.17 6.23
N TYR A 3 -26.43 -4.75 7.33
CA TYR A 3 -25.39 -3.72 7.23
C TYR A 3 -24.21 -4.33 6.45
N PRO A 4 -23.65 -3.59 5.50
CA PRO A 4 -22.47 -4.05 4.80
C PRO A 4 -21.33 -4.32 5.80
N SER A 5 -20.55 -5.38 5.60
CA SER A 5 -19.41 -5.68 6.48
C SER A 5 -18.34 -4.60 6.41
N ASP A 6 -17.73 -4.31 7.56
CA ASP A 6 -16.58 -3.41 7.69
C ASP A 6 -15.39 -3.90 6.85
N ILE A 7 -14.48 -2.98 6.52
CA ILE A 7 -13.31 -3.23 5.67
C ILE A 7 -12.05 -2.86 6.45
N ASP A 8 -11.09 -3.79 6.45
CA ASP A 8 -9.78 -3.59 7.05
C ASP A 8 -8.69 -3.73 5.98
N LEU A 9 -7.85 -2.71 5.86
CA LEU A 9 -6.81 -2.60 4.85
C LEU A 9 -5.44 -2.49 5.52
N LEU A 10 -4.44 -3.20 4.99
CA LEU A 10 -3.04 -3.07 5.39
C LEU A 10 -2.22 -2.50 4.24
N LEU A 11 -1.52 -1.38 4.49
CA LEU A 11 -0.59 -0.77 3.54
C LEU A 11 0.82 -1.29 3.77
N ILE A 12 1.49 -1.72 2.71
CA ILE A 12 2.91 -2.12 2.75
C ILE A 12 3.67 -1.57 1.55
N GLY A 13 4.99 -1.48 1.66
CA GLY A 13 5.85 -0.94 0.62
C GLY A 13 7.00 -0.11 1.17
N LYS A 14 7.90 0.28 0.28
CA LYS A 14 9.11 1.02 0.63
C LYS A 14 8.84 2.37 1.27
N THR A 15 9.76 2.85 2.10
CA THR A 15 9.72 4.24 2.58
C THR A 15 9.73 5.20 1.39
N GLY A 16 8.94 6.27 1.47
CA GLY A 16 8.85 7.25 0.39
C GLY A 16 7.94 6.86 -0.79
N ASN A 17 7.41 5.63 -0.84
CA ASN A 17 6.41 5.24 -1.86
C ASN A 17 5.01 5.83 -1.59
N GLY A 18 4.81 6.51 -0.46
CA GLY A 18 3.57 7.23 -0.17
C GLY A 18 2.47 6.42 0.52
N LYS A 19 2.81 5.41 1.35
CA LYS A 19 1.84 4.63 2.14
C LYS A 19 0.95 5.52 3.01
N SER A 20 1.54 6.32 3.90
CA SER A 20 0.79 7.22 4.79
C SER A 20 -0.10 8.21 4.04
N ALA A 21 0.40 8.75 2.91
CA ALA A 21 -0.38 9.65 2.05
C ALA A 21 -1.56 8.93 1.36
N THR A 22 -1.35 7.68 0.94
CA THR A 22 -2.40 6.81 0.39
C THR A 22 -3.45 6.50 1.45
N GLY A 23 -3.03 6.18 2.68
CA GLY A 23 -3.94 5.94 3.80
C GLY A 23 -4.78 7.17 4.14
N ASN A 24 -4.17 8.36 4.16
CA ASN A 24 -4.89 9.63 4.34
C ASN A 24 -5.90 9.88 3.22
N SER A 25 -5.55 9.53 1.99
CA SER A 25 -6.45 9.66 0.83
C SER A 25 -7.62 8.67 0.92
N ILE A 26 -7.38 7.42 1.35
CA ILE A 26 -8.47 6.44 1.57
C ILE A 26 -9.40 6.92 2.69
N LEU A 27 -8.83 7.41 3.79
CA LEU A 27 -9.61 7.86 4.95
C LEU A 27 -10.24 9.25 4.77
N GLN A 28 -9.82 10.01 3.74
CA GLN A 28 -10.20 11.40 3.49
C GLN A 28 -9.92 12.33 4.69
N CYS A 29 -8.90 12.00 5.50
CA CYS A 29 -8.47 12.78 6.64
C CYS A 29 -6.96 12.61 6.89
N LYS A 30 -6.37 13.51 7.67
CA LYS A 30 -4.93 13.45 8.02
C LYS A 30 -4.69 12.52 9.23
N ALA A 31 -5.03 11.24 9.09
CA ALA A 31 -4.84 10.24 10.15
C ALA A 31 -3.36 9.89 10.39
N PHE A 32 -2.56 9.90 9.33
CA PHE A 32 -1.14 9.53 9.35
C PHE A 32 -0.26 10.75 9.10
N LYS A 33 0.88 10.82 9.80
CA LYS A 33 1.90 11.84 9.52
C LYS A 33 2.66 11.47 8.24
N SER A 34 2.26 12.05 7.11
CA SER A 34 3.00 11.93 5.86
C SER A 34 4.09 13.00 5.77
N VAL A 35 5.28 12.73 6.30
CA VAL A 35 6.46 13.63 6.19
C VAL A 35 7.47 13.03 5.22
N SER A 36 7.99 13.83 4.29
CA SER A 36 9.14 13.45 3.45
C SER A 36 10.44 13.51 4.27
N SER A 37 10.67 12.51 5.12
CA SER A 37 11.90 12.36 5.91
C SER A 37 12.91 11.49 5.17
N THR A 38 14.20 11.85 5.24
CA THR A 38 15.34 11.06 4.74
C THR A 38 15.87 10.07 5.79
N GLN A 39 15.36 10.13 7.02
CA GLN A 39 15.71 9.20 8.08
C GLN A 39 14.67 8.10 8.16
N SER A 40 15.16 6.86 8.18
CA SER A 40 14.44 5.65 8.53
C SER A 40 13.82 5.82 9.90
N VAL A 41 12.64 6.40 9.96
CA VAL A 41 11.89 6.43 11.20
C VAL A 41 11.53 4.97 11.44
N THR A 42 11.98 4.40 12.55
CA THR A 42 11.28 3.29 13.19
C THR A 42 9.90 3.81 13.54
N SER A 43 9.03 3.93 12.54
CA SER A 43 7.74 4.58 12.67
C SER A 43 6.75 3.54 13.15
N ASP A 44 6.25 3.78 14.35
CA ASP A 44 5.14 3.06 14.97
C ASP A 44 4.06 2.78 13.93
N ILE A 45 3.59 1.53 13.87
CA ILE A 45 2.45 1.18 13.03
C ILE A 45 1.26 1.99 13.49
N GLN A 46 0.70 2.78 12.58
CA GLN A 46 -0.45 3.64 12.84
C GLN A 46 -1.68 3.04 12.19
N PHE A 47 -2.85 3.28 12.75
CA PHE A 47 -4.11 2.99 12.07
C PHE A 47 -5.06 4.16 12.20
N GLY A 48 -5.94 4.28 11.22
CA GLY A 48 -7.02 5.26 11.20
C GLY A 48 -8.30 4.59 10.70
N MET A 49 -9.43 5.21 11.03
CA MET A 49 -10.75 4.71 10.65
C MET A 49 -11.62 5.84 10.10
N CYS A 50 -12.47 5.51 9.13
CA CYS A 50 -13.53 6.39 8.68
C CYS A 50 -14.80 5.59 8.40
N GLU A 51 -15.95 6.27 8.40
CA GLU A 51 -17.19 5.71 7.89
C GLU A 51 -17.40 6.17 6.44
N SER A 52 -17.66 5.21 5.55
CA SER A 52 -18.01 5.49 4.16
C SER A 52 -19.12 4.54 3.70
N GLN A 53 -20.21 5.10 3.17
CA GLN A 53 -21.36 4.34 2.66
C GLN A 53 -21.91 3.30 3.67
N GLY A 54 -21.90 3.63 4.97
CA GLY A 54 -22.37 2.74 6.05
C GLY A 54 -21.44 1.57 6.38
N ARG A 55 -20.16 1.64 5.98
CA ARG A 55 -19.08 0.72 6.38
C ARG A 55 -18.01 1.45 7.18
N ILE A 56 -17.48 0.82 8.22
CA ILE A 56 -16.22 1.27 8.80
C ILE A 56 -15.06 0.78 7.93
N ILE A 57 -14.20 1.70 7.51
CA ILE A 57 -12.96 1.42 6.81
C ILE A 57 -11.81 1.68 7.78
N LYS A 58 -11.11 0.63 8.19
CA LYS A 58 -9.85 0.71 8.93
C LYS A 58 -8.69 0.61 7.96
N VAL A 59 -7.75 1.54 8.06
CA VAL A 59 -6.48 1.49 7.33
C VAL A 59 -5.35 1.40 8.33
N VAL A 60 -4.46 0.44 8.14
CA VAL A 60 -3.23 0.28 8.92
C VAL A 60 -2.05 0.64 8.03
N ASP A 61 -1.30 1.66 8.43
CA ASP A 61 -0.04 2.05 7.78
C ASP A 61 1.08 1.16 8.32
N GLY A 62 1.47 0.17 7.51
CA GLY A 62 2.51 -0.79 7.84
C GLY A 62 3.93 -0.21 7.74
N PRO A 63 4.94 -0.94 8.22
CA PRO A 63 6.31 -0.47 8.24
C PRO A 63 6.84 -0.18 6.82
N GLY A 64 7.74 0.81 6.72
CA GLY A 64 8.55 1.02 5.53
C GLY A 64 9.58 -0.08 5.38
N ILE A 65 9.58 -0.75 4.23
CA ILE A 65 10.51 -1.85 3.96
C ILE A 65 11.53 -1.34 2.94
N GLY A 66 12.73 -0.97 3.38
CA GLY A 66 13.81 -0.56 2.45
C GLY A 66 14.77 0.54 2.88
N ASP A 67 14.65 1.12 4.09
CA ASP A 67 15.67 2.09 4.56
C ASP A 67 16.79 1.45 5.37
N THR A 68 16.54 0.31 6.00
CA THR A 68 17.61 -0.55 6.51
C THR A 68 18.00 -1.47 5.37
N ARG A 69 19.18 -1.26 4.78
CA ARG A 69 19.85 -2.30 3.97
C ARG A 69 19.60 -3.64 4.67
N MET A 70 18.89 -4.57 4.04
CA MET A 70 18.62 -5.90 4.58
C MET A 70 19.90 -6.76 4.60
N ASN A 71 21.01 -6.16 5.00
CA ASN A 71 22.35 -6.75 5.06
C ASN A 71 22.65 -7.26 6.47
N SER A 72 21.68 -7.20 7.41
CA SER A 72 21.84 -7.72 8.76
C SER A 72 20.57 -8.40 9.24
N ASP A 73 20.73 -9.52 9.93
CA ASP A 73 19.62 -10.28 10.55
C ASP A 73 18.77 -9.41 11.48
N LYS A 74 19.37 -8.38 12.09
CA LYS A 74 18.67 -7.41 12.94
C LYS A 74 17.61 -6.61 12.16
N ALA A 75 17.94 -6.13 10.96
CA ALA A 75 17.00 -5.37 10.14
C ALA A 75 15.82 -6.24 9.69
N VAL A 76 16.11 -7.48 9.28
CA VAL A 76 15.09 -8.46 8.88
C VAL A 76 14.16 -8.78 10.05
N ASN A 77 14.72 -9.02 11.24
CA ASN A 77 13.92 -9.29 12.44
C ASN A 77 13.04 -8.09 12.83
N LEU A 78 13.53 -6.86 12.73
CA LEU A 78 12.71 -5.66 13.03
C LEU A 78 11.53 -5.52 12.05
N VAL A 79 11.76 -5.72 10.75
CA VAL A 79 10.69 -5.71 9.74
C VAL A 79 9.69 -6.83 10.00
N LYS A 80 10.19 -8.04 10.31
CA LYS A 80 9.35 -9.19 10.67
C LYS A 80 8.47 -8.90 11.88
N SER A 81 9.06 -8.46 13.00
CA SER A 81 8.30 -8.17 14.22
C SER A 81 7.30 -7.03 14.03
N SER A 82 7.63 -6.03 13.21
CA SER A 82 6.70 -4.96 12.87
C SER A 82 5.53 -5.52 12.04
N LEU A 83 5.81 -6.33 11.02
CA LEU A 83 4.75 -6.97 10.24
C LEU A 83 3.88 -7.90 11.10
N GLU A 84 4.48 -8.69 11.98
CA GLU A 84 3.74 -9.53 12.96
C GLU A 84 2.84 -8.68 13.86
N TYR A 85 3.32 -7.53 14.35
CA TYR A 85 2.51 -6.61 15.12
C TYR A 85 1.36 -6.03 14.28
N ALA A 86 1.61 -5.58 13.05
CA ALA A 86 0.57 -5.09 12.14
C ALA A 86 -0.50 -6.17 11.90
N ILE A 87 -0.11 -7.42 11.77
CA ILE A 87 -1.03 -8.56 11.65
C ILE A 87 -1.87 -8.72 12.92
N GLY A 88 -1.21 -8.65 14.09
CA GLY A 88 -1.87 -8.75 15.39
C GLY A 88 -2.92 -7.66 15.65
N LEU A 89 -2.79 -6.48 15.02
CA LEU A 89 -3.80 -5.41 15.10
C LEU A 89 -5.14 -5.78 14.45
N ASN A 90 -5.20 -6.87 13.69
CA ASN A 90 -6.44 -7.36 13.12
C ASN A 90 -6.55 -8.89 13.16
N PRO A 91 -7.00 -9.47 14.30
CA PRO A 91 -7.11 -10.91 14.48
C PRO A 91 -8.05 -11.62 13.50
N ARG A 92 -9.02 -10.88 12.93
CA ARG A 92 -9.95 -11.41 11.91
C ARG A 92 -9.35 -11.43 10.50
N GLY A 93 -8.14 -10.89 10.34
CA GLY A 93 -7.44 -10.76 9.06
C GLY A 93 -7.83 -9.50 8.30
N TYR A 94 -6.99 -9.13 7.33
CA TYR A 94 -7.23 -8.00 6.44
C TYR A 94 -8.04 -8.42 5.22
N HIS A 95 -8.93 -7.53 4.78
CA HIS A 95 -9.73 -7.75 3.57
C HIS A 95 -8.90 -7.54 2.30
N ALA A 96 -7.92 -6.63 2.35
CA ALA A 96 -6.96 -6.45 1.27
C ALA A 96 -5.59 -6.01 1.80
N LEU A 97 -4.55 -6.43 1.08
CA LEU A 97 -3.18 -5.98 1.26
C LEU A 97 -2.85 -5.02 0.11
N LEU A 98 -2.60 -3.75 0.43
CA LEU A 98 -2.27 -2.73 -0.54
C LEU A 98 -0.75 -2.59 -0.64
N VAL A 99 -0.18 -3.05 -1.75
CA VAL A 99 1.25 -2.98 -2.06
C VAL A 99 1.52 -1.66 -2.77
N VAL A 100 2.10 -0.72 -2.04
CA VAL A 100 2.30 0.66 -2.49
C VAL A 100 3.66 0.81 -3.18
N VAL A 101 3.59 1.12 -4.47
CA VAL A 101 4.72 1.41 -5.37
C VAL A 101 4.58 2.81 -5.93
N LYS A 102 5.68 3.42 -6.37
CA LYS A 102 5.68 4.80 -6.86
C LYS A 102 5.91 4.86 -8.37
N TYR A 103 5.08 5.60 -9.09
CA TYR A 103 5.30 5.86 -10.52
C TYR A 103 6.65 6.56 -10.76
N GLY A 104 7.31 6.21 -11.87
CA GLY A 104 8.63 6.74 -12.23
C GLY A 104 9.79 6.16 -11.41
N CYS A 105 9.54 5.16 -10.55
CA CYS A 105 10.57 4.43 -9.81
C CYS A 105 10.62 2.96 -10.25
N ARG A 106 11.80 2.34 -10.15
CA ARG A 106 11.98 0.92 -10.47
C ARG A 106 11.32 0.06 -9.39
N PHE A 107 10.73 -1.06 -9.81
CA PHE A 107 10.36 -2.14 -8.90
C PHE A 107 11.62 -2.96 -8.59
N THR A 108 12.14 -2.84 -7.37
CA THR A 108 13.47 -3.34 -7.00
C THR A 108 13.42 -4.73 -6.37
N GLU A 109 14.58 -5.29 -6.05
CA GLU A 109 14.68 -6.55 -5.31
C GLU A 109 14.07 -6.44 -3.89
N GLU A 110 14.11 -5.26 -3.28
CA GLU A 110 13.53 -5.03 -1.94
C GLU A 110 12.01 -5.22 -1.93
N GLU A 111 11.31 -4.73 -2.97
CA GLU A 111 9.89 -5.01 -3.12
C GLU A 111 9.64 -6.50 -3.36
N GLN A 112 10.46 -7.16 -4.17
CA GLN A 112 10.31 -8.60 -4.43
C GLN A 112 10.52 -9.45 -3.16
N ASP A 113 11.52 -9.12 -2.35
CA ASP A 113 11.83 -9.85 -1.12
C ASP A 113 10.78 -9.63 -0.04
N THR A 114 10.22 -8.42 0.04
CA THR A 114 9.02 -8.15 0.85
C THR A 114 7.87 -9.09 0.48
N ILE A 115 7.58 -9.21 -0.83
CA ILE A 115 6.51 -10.06 -1.33
C ILE A 115 6.79 -11.53 -1.04
N LYS A 116 8.04 -12.00 -1.20
CA LYS A 116 8.44 -13.37 -0.83
C LYS A 116 8.25 -13.63 0.67
N PHE A 117 8.65 -12.69 1.52
CA PHE A 117 8.49 -12.79 2.96
C PHE A 117 7.02 -12.92 3.37
N LEU A 118 6.14 -12.08 2.81
CA LEU A 118 4.71 -12.14 3.10
C LEU A 118 4.08 -13.46 2.63
N LYS A 119 4.49 -14.00 1.48
CA LYS A 119 4.05 -15.33 1.03
C LYS A 119 4.52 -16.44 1.96
N ALA A 120 5.71 -16.32 2.56
CA ALA A 120 6.19 -17.27 3.54
C ALA A 120 5.37 -17.22 4.84
N LEU A 121 4.88 -16.04 5.24
CA LEU A 121 4.05 -15.87 6.43
C LEU A 121 2.59 -16.27 6.23
N PHE A 122 1.94 -15.82 5.15
CA PHE A 122 0.50 -15.96 4.93
C PHE A 122 0.11 -17.05 3.94
N GLY A 123 1.09 -17.70 3.34
CA GLY A 123 0.89 -18.70 2.30
C GLY A 123 1.07 -18.14 0.88
N LYS A 124 1.39 -19.05 -0.04
CA LYS A 124 1.83 -18.71 -1.41
C LYS A 124 0.77 -17.98 -2.24
N THR A 125 -0.52 -18.20 -1.98
CA THR A 125 -1.63 -17.59 -2.74
C THR A 125 -2.11 -16.28 -2.13
N PHE A 126 -1.58 -15.84 -0.98
CA PHE A 126 -2.09 -14.69 -0.25
C PHE A 126 -2.15 -13.41 -1.10
N ILE A 127 -1.08 -13.12 -1.86
CA ILE A 127 -1.04 -11.96 -2.77
C ILE A 127 -2.07 -12.13 -3.91
N GLN A 128 -2.20 -13.35 -4.43
CA GLN A 128 -3.16 -13.67 -5.48
C GLN A 128 -4.62 -13.52 -5.02
N ASP A 129 -4.90 -13.73 -3.73
CA ASP A 129 -6.26 -13.70 -3.19
C ASP A 129 -6.62 -12.31 -2.66
N TYR A 130 -5.69 -11.62 -2.00
CA TYR A 130 -5.95 -10.37 -1.26
C TYR A 130 -5.11 -9.16 -1.70
N GLY A 131 -4.08 -9.37 -2.53
CA GLY A 131 -3.14 -8.32 -2.95
C GLY A 131 -3.72 -7.38 -4.02
N ILE A 132 -3.54 -6.07 -3.80
CA ILE A 132 -3.83 -5.00 -4.75
C ILE A 132 -2.58 -4.13 -4.85
N LEU A 133 -2.09 -3.90 -6.07
CA LEU A 133 -1.03 -2.92 -6.31
C LEU A 133 -1.61 -1.51 -6.30
N VAL A 134 -1.01 -0.61 -5.52
CA VAL A 134 -1.33 0.82 -5.53
C VAL A 134 -0.12 1.56 -6.07
N MET A 135 -0.28 2.18 -7.24
CA MET A 135 0.73 3.03 -7.84
C MET A 135 0.47 4.48 -7.45
N THR A 136 1.38 5.09 -6.69
CA THR A 136 1.31 6.50 -6.31
C THR A 136 1.98 7.38 -7.38
N ASN A 137 1.96 8.70 -7.18
CA ASN A 137 2.41 9.70 -8.16
C ASN A 137 1.58 9.68 -9.46
N GLY A 138 0.26 9.52 -9.31
CA GLY A 138 -0.69 9.61 -10.42
C GLY A 138 -0.62 10.94 -11.17
N ASP A 139 -0.36 12.05 -10.48
CA ASP A 139 -0.10 13.37 -11.09
C ASP A 139 1.12 13.37 -12.02
N SER A 140 2.16 12.60 -11.69
CA SER A 140 3.35 12.48 -12.53
C SER A 140 3.04 11.67 -13.79
N PHE A 141 2.25 10.60 -13.68
CA PHE A 141 1.70 9.86 -14.83
C PHE A 141 0.82 10.80 -15.68
N ASP A 142 -0.16 11.44 -15.05
CA ASP A 142 -0.79 12.75 -15.31
C ASP A 142 -0.06 13.66 -16.32
N SER A 143 1.10 14.12 -15.90
CA SER A 143 1.82 15.20 -16.56
C SER A 143 2.81 14.75 -17.63
N GLU A 144 2.95 13.45 -17.89
CA GLU A 144 3.98 12.97 -18.81
C GLU A 144 3.69 13.42 -20.26
N PRO A 145 4.60 14.20 -20.89
CA PRO A 145 4.30 14.87 -22.15
C PRO A 145 4.35 13.96 -23.37
N ASP A 146 5.06 12.82 -23.29
CA ASP A 146 5.19 11.85 -24.38
C ASP A 146 4.48 10.54 -24.02
N ARG A 147 3.15 10.60 -23.95
CA ARG A 147 2.36 9.38 -23.75
C ARG A 147 2.13 8.69 -25.08
N SER A 148 2.92 7.66 -25.37
CA SER A 148 2.52 6.65 -26.35
C SER A 148 1.24 5.90 -25.91
N HIS A 149 0.87 5.96 -24.61
CA HIS A 149 -0.31 5.29 -24.06
C HIS A 149 -1.41 6.26 -23.63
N THR A 150 -2.64 6.03 -24.10
CA THR A 150 -3.81 6.82 -23.74
C THR A 150 -4.36 6.54 -22.33
N THR A 151 -3.99 5.42 -21.68
CA THR A 151 -4.54 5.02 -20.38
C THR A 151 -3.51 4.32 -19.47
N PHE A 152 -3.69 4.43 -18.14
CA PHE A 152 -2.88 3.69 -17.16
C PHE A 152 -2.93 2.17 -17.36
N LYS A 153 -4.09 1.64 -17.74
CA LYS A 153 -4.23 0.21 -18.07
C LYS A 153 -3.41 -0.19 -19.31
N GLY A 154 -3.33 0.69 -20.31
CA GLY A 154 -2.47 0.51 -21.48
C GLY A 154 -1.00 0.42 -21.06
N TRP A 155 -0.54 1.42 -20.30
CA TRP A 155 0.82 1.46 -19.75
C TRP A 155 1.16 0.19 -18.96
N CYS A 156 0.25 -0.31 -18.10
CA CYS A 156 0.46 -1.53 -17.33
C CYS A 156 0.69 -2.79 -18.19
N LYS A 157 0.05 -2.88 -19.37
CA LYS A 157 0.16 -4.05 -20.26
C LYS A 157 1.51 -4.16 -20.95
N GLU A 158 2.22 -3.06 -21.08
CA GLU A 158 3.51 -2.99 -21.76
C GLU A 158 4.69 -3.20 -20.80
N GLN A 159 4.42 -3.22 -19.50
CA GLN A 159 5.44 -3.50 -18.51
C GLN A 159 5.93 -4.94 -18.63
N THR A 160 7.20 -5.15 -18.32
CA THR A 160 7.86 -6.46 -18.35
C THR A 160 8.61 -6.72 -17.05
N GLY A 161 9.06 -7.97 -16.87
CA GLY A 161 9.85 -8.38 -15.72
C GLY A 161 9.06 -8.39 -14.40
N PRO A 162 9.74 -8.22 -13.25
CA PRO A 162 9.15 -8.46 -11.92
C PRO A 162 7.91 -7.63 -11.61
N PHE A 163 7.81 -6.41 -12.15
CA PHE A 163 6.63 -5.57 -11.97
C PHE A 163 5.40 -6.13 -12.71
N ALA A 164 5.57 -6.60 -13.94
CA ALA A 164 4.51 -7.24 -14.72
C ALA A 164 4.06 -8.57 -14.08
N ASP A 165 5.01 -9.34 -13.54
CA ASP A 165 4.72 -10.56 -12.79
C ASP A 165 3.87 -10.26 -11.56
N MET A 166 4.17 -9.17 -10.84
CA MET A 166 3.39 -8.73 -9.69
C MET A 166 1.96 -8.30 -10.08
N ILE A 167 1.79 -7.58 -11.20
CA ILE A 167 0.44 -7.25 -11.72
C ILE A 167 -0.35 -8.53 -12.01
N LYS A 168 0.28 -9.50 -12.67
CA LYS A 168 -0.33 -10.79 -13.00
C LYS A 168 -0.70 -11.57 -11.75
N GLU A 169 0.20 -11.59 -10.75
CA GLU A 169 -0.04 -12.24 -9.47
C GLU A 169 -1.22 -11.62 -8.74
N CYS A 170 -1.34 -10.29 -8.72
CA CYS A 170 -2.52 -9.57 -8.21
C CYS A 170 -3.78 -9.73 -9.09
N LYS A 171 -3.79 -10.64 -10.08
CA LYS A 171 -4.91 -10.87 -11.03
C LYS A 171 -5.33 -9.58 -11.74
N GLY A 172 -4.38 -8.68 -12.02
CA GLY A 172 -4.64 -7.38 -12.65
C GLY A 172 -5.24 -6.31 -11.73
N ARG A 173 -5.32 -6.57 -10.41
CA ARG A 173 -5.73 -5.56 -9.42
C ARG A 173 -4.61 -4.56 -9.20
N ILE A 174 -4.64 -3.49 -9.99
CA ILE A 174 -3.76 -2.33 -9.86
C ILE A 174 -4.57 -1.05 -9.98
N VAL A 175 -4.27 -0.07 -9.13
CA VAL A 175 -4.91 1.25 -9.13
C VAL A 175 -3.86 2.35 -9.15
N LEU A 176 -4.13 3.43 -9.87
CA LEU A 176 -3.31 4.64 -9.86
C LEU A 176 -3.90 5.62 -8.85
N PHE A 177 -3.06 6.16 -7.98
CA PHE A 177 -3.41 7.10 -6.92
C PHE A 177 -2.65 8.42 -7.11
N ASP A 178 -3.41 9.51 -7.22
CA ASP A 178 -2.90 10.85 -7.02
C ASP A 178 -3.20 11.31 -5.59
N ASN A 179 -2.19 11.22 -4.72
CA ASN A 179 -2.30 11.65 -3.32
C ASN A 179 -2.27 13.18 -3.14
N ARG A 180 -2.25 13.96 -4.23
CA ARG A 180 -2.31 15.43 -4.22
C ARG A 180 -3.67 15.96 -4.66
N THR A 181 -4.61 15.10 -5.07
CA THR A 181 -5.95 15.54 -5.44
C THR A 181 -6.63 16.29 -4.29
N GLN A 182 -7.38 17.33 -4.64
CA GLN A 182 -8.24 18.07 -3.71
C GLN A 182 -9.71 17.63 -3.83
N ASP A 183 -9.98 16.60 -4.62
CA ASP A 183 -11.34 16.07 -4.78
C ASP A 183 -11.87 15.62 -3.42
N LYS A 184 -12.99 16.22 -3.03
CA LYS A 184 -13.64 15.90 -1.76
C LYS A 184 -14.41 14.59 -1.93
N GLY A 185 -13.85 13.50 -1.42
CA GLY A 185 -14.61 12.28 -1.20
C GLY A 185 -15.57 12.44 -0.02
N SER A 186 -16.65 11.64 0.00
CA SER A 186 -17.58 11.57 1.14
C SER A 186 -17.15 10.45 2.09
N CYS A 187 -16.25 10.75 3.04
CA CYS A 187 -16.03 9.91 4.22
C CYS A 187 -16.17 10.77 5.47
N VAL A 188 -16.89 10.27 6.46
CA VAL A 188 -17.01 10.92 7.77
C VAL A 188 -15.92 10.34 8.65
N PRO A 189 -15.04 11.15 9.27
CA PRO A 189 -14.05 10.65 10.20
C PRO A 189 -14.74 9.89 11.34
N GLY A 190 -14.35 8.63 11.56
CA GLY A 190 -14.83 7.87 12.69
C GLY A 190 -14.05 8.29 13.94
N ALA A 191 -14.74 8.77 14.97
CA ALA A 191 -14.15 8.96 16.28
C ALA A 191 -14.15 7.61 17.02
N LEU A 192 -13.03 7.25 17.64
CA LEU A 192 -12.98 6.31 18.76
C LEU A 192 -12.99 7.13 20.06
#